data_AF-A0A3D2PAX4-F1
#
_entry.id   AF-A0A3D2PAX4-F1
#
_cell.length_a   1.000
_cell.length_b   1.000
_cell.length_c   1.000
_cell.angle_alpha   90.00
_cell.angle_beta   90.00
_cell.angle_gamma   90.00
#
_symmetry.space_group_name_H-M   'P 1'
#
loop_
_entity.id
_entity.type
_entity.pdbx_description
1 polymer ?
#
loop_
_entity_poly.entity_id
_entity_poly.type
_entity_poly.pdbx_seq_one_letter_code
_entity_poly.pdbx_strand_id
1 'polypeptide(L)' 'LHTIKPLDEETIVSAAKECGAIVTAEEHQIHGGMGSAVAEVVVKNYPVPMGIVGVKDKFGGSGEAEELLCAY' A
#
# COMPACT_ATOMS: atom_id res chain seq x y z
N LEU A 1 8.66 0.67 2.27
CA LEU A 1 8.32 1.43 3.48
C LEU A 1 8.38 0.44 4.65
N HIS A 2 9.34 0.54 5.58
CA HIS A 2 9.58 -0.51 6.59
C HIS A 2 8.81 -0.29 7.90
N THR A 3 8.33 0.93 8.17
CA THR A 3 7.58 1.28 9.39
C THR A 3 6.18 1.73 8.99
N ILE A 4 5.20 0.85 9.13
CA ILE A 4 3.79 1.18 8.88
C ILE A 4 3.23 2.08 10.00
N LYS A 5 3.75 1.93 11.22
CA LYS A 5 3.40 2.75 12.37
C LYS A 5 4.60 2.98 13.29
N PRO A 6 4.96 4.24 13.62
CA PRO A 6 4.40 5.48 13.05
C PRO A 6 4.74 5.63 11.57
N LEU A 7 3.81 6.19 10.79
CA LEU A 7 3.98 6.37 9.35
C LEU A 7 4.76 7.67 9.07
N ASP A 8 5.66 7.63 8.10
CA ASP A 8 6.38 8.83 7.64
C ASP A 8 5.52 9.64 6.68
N GLU A 9 4.68 10.50 7.25
CA GLU A 9 3.72 11.31 6.48
C GLU A 9 4.41 12.36 5.59
N GLU A 10 5.53 12.92 6.04
CA GLU A 10 6.24 13.97 5.31
C GLU A 10 6.75 13.47 3.96
N THR A 11 7.41 12.30 3.97
CA THR A 11 7.92 11.66 2.75
C THR A 11 6.78 11.30 1.80
N ILE A 12 5.65 10.79 2.30
CA ILE A 12 4.48 10.44 1.49
C ILE A 12 3.91 11.69 0.79
N VAL A 13 3.77 12.79 1.52
CA VAL A 13 3.22 14.04 0.97
C VAL A 13 4.18 14.67 -0.04
N SER A 14 5.50 14.62 0.19
CA SER A 14 6.48 15.08 -0.79
C SER A 14 6.40 14.27 -2.08
N ALA A 15 6.37 12.93 -1.97
CA ALA A 15 6.25 12.05 -3.12
C ALA A 15 4.94 12.27 -3.91
N ALA A 16 3.82 12.50 -3.22
CA ALA A 16 2.55 12.83 -3.88
C ALA A 16 2.65 14.11 -4.74
N LYS A 17 3.31 15.15 -4.21
CA LYS A 17 3.49 16.43 -4.91
C LYS A 17 4.45 16.32 -6.09
N GLU A 18 5.55 15.60 -5.92
CA GLU A 18 6.60 15.45 -6.95
C GLU A 18 6.15 14.53 -8.09
N CYS A 19 5.50 13.41 -7.78
CA CYS A 19 5.19 12.37 -8.75
C CYS A 19 3.78 12.49 -9.35
N GLY A 20 2.83 13.09 -8.62
CA GLY A 20 1.44 13.22 -9.06
C GLY A 20 0.62 11.93 -9.07
N ALA A 21 1.17 10.80 -8.61
CA ALA A 21 0.48 9.53 -8.39
C ALA A 21 1.28 8.65 -7.42
N ILE A 22 0.60 7.72 -6.71
CA ILE A 22 1.23 6.77 -5.78
C ILE A 22 0.77 5.34 -6.08
N VAL A 23 1.69 4.38 -6.06
CA VAL A 23 1.37 2.95 -6.01
C VAL A 23 1.99 2.34 -4.77
N THR A 24 1.19 1.65 -3.96
CA THR A 24 1.69 0.86 -2.83
C THR A 24 1.72 -0.62 -3.21
N ALA A 25 2.70 -1.35 -2.69
CA ALA A 25 2.79 -2.79 -2.85
C ALA A 25 3.06 -3.44 -1.50
N GLU A 26 2.20 -4.38 -1.10
CA GLU A 26 2.27 -5.09 0.16
C GLU A 26 1.90 -6.56 0.00
N GLU A 27 2.63 -7.45 0.68
CA GLU A 27 2.22 -8.85 0.87
C GLU A 27 1.23 -8.93 2.05
N HIS A 28 0.10 -8.23 1.90
CA HIS A 28 -0.94 -8.10 2.90
C HIS A 28 -2.28 -7.79 2.21
N GLN A 29 -3.40 -7.88 2.94
CA GLN A 29 -4.68 -7.43 2.42
C GLN A 29 -4.63 -5.94 2.06
N ILE A 30 -5.20 -5.59 0.91
CA ILE A 30 -5.31 -4.18 0.47
C ILE A 30 -6.16 -3.34 1.44
N HIS A 31 -7.03 -3.98 2.20
CA HIS A 31 -7.92 -3.36 3.18
C HIS A 31 -7.26 -3.32 4.56
N GLY A 32 -7.14 -2.13 5.14
CA GLY A 32 -6.58 -1.94 6.49
C GLY A 32 -5.07 -2.16 6.61
N GLY A 33 -4.38 -2.39 5.49
CA GLY A 33 -2.93 -2.54 5.42
C GLY A 33 -2.17 -1.23 5.21
N MET A 34 -0.95 -1.34 4.69
CA MET A 34 -0.07 -0.21 4.40
C MET A 34 -0.69 0.74 3.37
N GLY A 35 -1.27 0.21 2.29
CA GLY A 35 -1.90 0.99 1.23
C GLY A 35 -3.06 1.83 1.74
N SER A 36 -3.87 1.27 2.65
CA SER A 36 -4.94 2.02 3.33
C SER A 36 -4.37 3.16 4.20
N ALA A 37 -3.32 2.90 4.98
CA ALA A 37 -2.68 3.92 5.81
C ALA A 37 -2.06 5.06 4.98
N VAL A 38 -1.40 4.73 3.86
CA VAL A 38 -0.87 5.73 2.91
C VAL A 38 -2.02 6.52 2.29
N ALA A 39 -3.11 5.86 1.88
CA ALA A 39 -4.28 6.53 1.30
C ALA A 39 -4.91 7.54 2.26
N GLU A 40 -4.96 7.24 3.56
CA GLU A 40 -5.43 8.19 4.57
C GLU A 40 -4.57 9.45 4.64
N VAL A 41 -3.24 9.33 4.55
CA VAL A 41 -2.33 10.49 4.55
C VAL A 41 -2.50 11.29 3.25
N VAL A 42 -2.53 10.61 2.11
CA VAL A 42 -2.63 11.25 0.79
C VAL A 42 -3.95 12.02 0.66
N VAL A 43 -5.09 11.41 1.01
CA VAL A 43 -6.40 12.06 0.88
C VAL A 43 -6.57 13.26 1.83
N LYS A 44 -5.92 13.23 3.00
CA LYS A 44 -5.98 14.35 3.97
C LYS A 44 -5.10 15.52 3.56
N ASN A 45 -3.97 15.27 2.88
CA ASN A 45 -2.93 16.29 2.67
C ASN A 45 -2.81 16.77 1.21
N TYR A 46 -2.74 15.84 0.25
CA TYR A 46 -2.57 16.18 -1.17
C TYR A 46 -3.09 15.05 -2.08
N PRO A 47 -4.41 15.01 -2.36
CA PRO A 47 -5.02 13.92 -3.11
C PRO A 47 -4.43 13.77 -4.52
N VAL A 48 -3.94 12.57 -4.82
CA VAL A 48 -3.45 12.16 -6.15
C VAL A 48 -4.00 10.78 -6.50
N PRO A 49 -4.03 10.38 -7.79
CA PRO A 49 -4.36 9.01 -8.17
C PRO A 49 -3.52 7.98 -7.41
N MET A 50 -4.19 6.94 -6.91
CA MET A 50 -3.55 5.86 -6.16
C MET A 50 -3.90 4.48 -6.71
N GLY A 51 -2.94 3.57 -6.65
CA GLY A 51 -3.13 2.12 -6.84
C GLY A 51 -2.58 1.34 -5.64
N ILE A 52 -3.25 0.25 -5.27
CA ILE A 52 -2.83 -0.63 -4.17
C ILE A 52 -2.66 -2.04 -4.73
N VAL A 53 -1.43 -2.55 -4.67
CA VAL A 53 -1.06 -3.93 -5.00
C VAL A 53 -0.96 -4.72 -3.70
N GLY A 54 -1.73 -5.78 -3.59
CA GLY A 54 -1.78 -6.68 -2.45
C GLY A 54 -2.93 -7.67 -2.58
N VAL A 55 -3.18 -8.43 -1.51
CA VAL A 55 -4.20 -9.50 -1.50
C VAL A 55 -5.61 -8.90 -1.50
N LYS A 56 -6.48 -9.43 -2.36
CA LYS A 56 -7.83 -8.89 -2.62
C LYS A 56 -8.92 -9.63 -1.85
N ASP A 57 -8.99 -9.41 -0.54
CA ASP A 57 -10.03 -9.94 0.37
C ASP A 57 -10.25 -11.46 0.22
N LYS A 58 -9.14 -12.19 0.37
CA LYS A 58 -9.12 -13.66 0.31
C LYS A 58 -8.22 -14.21 1.39
N PHE A 59 -8.58 -15.38 1.92
CA PHE A 59 -7.65 -16.17 2.71
C PHE A 59 -6.50 -16.67 1.83
N GLY A 60 -5.33 -16.82 2.45
CA GLY A 60 -4.19 -17.49 1.83
C GLY A 60 -4.42 -18.99 1.63
N GLY A 61 -3.55 -19.61 0.84
CA GLY A 61 -3.50 -21.07 0.66
C GLY A 61 -2.26 -21.69 1.29
N SER A 62 -2.13 -23.00 1.15
CA SER A 62 -0.88 -23.71 1.44
C SER A 62 -0.09 -23.90 0.14
N GLY A 63 1.20 -23.61 0.16
CA GLY A 63 2.09 -23.68 -1.00
C GLY A 63 3.42 -23.00 -0.68
N GLU A 64 4.36 -23.05 -1.62
CA GLU A 64 5.62 -22.31 -1.48
C GLU A 64 5.38 -20.81 -1.66
N ALA A 65 6.17 -19.97 -0.98
CA ALA A 65 5.95 -18.52 -0.96
C ALA A 65 5.91 -17.89 -2.36
N GLU A 66 6.81 -18.31 -3.26
CA GLU A 66 6.84 -17.82 -4.65
C GLU A 66 5.58 -18.20 -5.43
N GLU A 67 5.08 -19.42 -5.24
CA GLU A 67 3.85 -19.89 -5.88
C GLU A 67 2.64 -19.10 -5.38
N LEU A 68 2.59 -18.83 -4.07
CA LEU A 68 1.54 -18.04 -3.46
C LEU A 68 1.61 -16.57 -3.93
N LEU A 69 2.80 -15.97 -4.03
CA LEU A 69 2.96 -14.62 -4.57
C LEU A 69 2.48 -14.49 -6.02
N CYS A 70 2.63 -15.53 -6.84
CA CYS A 70 2.07 -15.55 -8.20
C CYS A 70 0.55 -15.76 -8.22
N ALA A 71 -0.02 -16.40 -7.21
CA ALA A 71 -1.44 -16.77 -7.15
C ALA A 71 -2.36 -15.63 -6.68
N TYR A 72 -1.82 -14.62 -5.99
CA TYR A 72 -2.56 -13.50 -5.40
C TYR A 72 -2.23 -12.16 -6.04
#